data_AF-A0A5C6CMU5-F1
#
_entry.id   AF-A0A5C6CMU5-F1
#
_cell.length_a   1.000
_cell.length_b   1.000
_cell.length_c   1.000
_cell.angle_alpha   90.00
_cell.angle_beta   90.00
_cell.angle_gamma   90.00
#
_symmetry.space_group_name_H-M   'P 1'
#
loop_
_entity.id
_entity.type
_entity.pdbx_description
1 polymer ?
#
loop_
_entity_poly.entity_id
_entity_poly.type
_entity_poly.pdbx_seq_one_letter_code
_entity_poly.pdbx_strand_id
1 'polypeptide(L)'
;MQQRDSVFYTVGVAAVLCVVCSLAVSFAAVKLRPLQEENKRLDRQRNILDAAGLSMGEFGKQASELSREQVADLYSRVSEKLVDLETGDYNTDLDIEAYDPREAVDKADQSIKIENPQYDLGEQRREKVAKVYFVRNPGEEKIRQVVLPVYGKGLWSTLYGYLALKNDLQTIQGVTFYEHGETPGLGGEVDNPSWKAQWPGQQLFDENGVPMAEVYKGPAPDGNPYAVDGLSGATITSRGVTNLIRYWASDEGYGHFLEKLKSELGNQDSPQATPSEAAKPQKAVTKAVEPKAAAAEEKKPEPEMKEEPKPEPKPEPKPEPKPEPKPEPKPEPKPESKPESKPESKPESKPEPKPEPKPEPKPEPKPESKPESKPESKPESKPESKPESKAEAKPEMKEEPKKAEAEKPQPKTDDKPKAEEKPKSEDKPKADDKPEADDKPKAEEKPEAEDKPEASDEPSPEPSVGEPKEGDE
;
A
#
# COMPACT_ATOMS: atom_id res chain seq x y z
N MET A 1 -30.52 -38.35 35.81
CA MET A 1 -29.72 -37.70 34.74
C MET A 1 -28.73 -36.77 35.41
N GLN A 2 -27.53 -36.54 34.85
CA GLN A 2 -26.67 -35.46 35.36
C GLN A 2 -27.29 -34.10 35.04
N GLN A 3 -27.33 -33.18 36.00
CA GLN A 3 -27.78 -31.80 35.76
C GLN A 3 -26.70 -31.05 34.98
N ARG A 4 -26.87 -31.00 33.66
CA ARG A 4 -26.03 -30.21 32.75
C ARG A 4 -26.15 -28.70 33.01
N ASP A 5 -27.23 -28.29 33.66
CA ASP A 5 -27.54 -26.89 33.98
C ASP A 5 -26.95 -26.44 35.34
N SER A 6 -26.01 -27.22 35.89
CA SER A 6 -25.34 -26.89 37.16
C SER A 6 -24.11 -26.03 36.94
N VAL A 7 -23.90 -25.01 37.79
CA VAL A 7 -22.78 -24.05 37.69
C VAL A 7 -21.42 -24.76 37.62
N PHE A 8 -21.22 -25.83 38.38
CA PHE A 8 -19.99 -26.63 38.33
C PHE A 8 -19.79 -27.36 36.99
N TYR A 9 -20.86 -27.80 36.33
CA TYR A 9 -20.76 -28.38 34.98
C TYR A 9 -20.41 -27.30 33.96
N THR A 10 -21.05 -26.12 34.02
CA THR A 10 -20.73 -24.98 33.15
C THR A 10 -19.27 -24.54 33.30
N VAL A 11 -18.76 -24.41 34.54
CA VAL A 11 -17.36 -24.08 34.82
C VAL A 11 -16.41 -25.17 34.33
N GLY A 12 -16.76 -26.46 34.52
CA GLY A 12 -15.97 -27.58 34.02
C GLY A 12 -15.89 -27.63 32.49
N VAL A 13 -17.01 -27.43 31.79
CA VAL A 13 -17.06 -27.36 30.32
C VAL A 13 -16.29 -26.14 29.81
N ALA A 14 -16.43 -24.98 30.44
CA ALA A 14 -15.66 -23.78 30.09
C ALA A 14 -14.15 -24.00 30.27
N ALA A 15 -13.72 -24.59 31.39
CA ALA A 15 -12.30 -24.89 31.63
C ALA A 15 -11.73 -25.87 30.58
N VAL A 16 -12.47 -26.94 30.25
CA VAL A 16 -12.07 -27.89 29.19
C VAL A 16 -12.00 -27.20 27.83
N LEU A 17 -12.99 -26.36 27.49
CA LEU A 17 -13.01 -25.61 26.24
C LEU A 17 -11.83 -24.63 26.15
N CYS A 18 -11.54 -23.88 27.22
CA CYS A 18 -10.38 -22.99 27.28
C CYS A 18 -9.06 -23.76 27.08
N VAL A 19 -8.88 -24.92 27.72
CA VAL A 19 -7.69 -25.77 27.53
C VAL A 19 -7.60 -26.30 26.09
N VAL A 20 -8.67 -26.82 25.52
CA VAL A 20 -8.67 -27.34 24.14
C VAL A 20 -8.42 -26.22 23.11
N CYS A 21 -9.09 -25.08 23.24
CA CYS A 21 -8.91 -23.95 22.32
C CYS A 21 -7.51 -23.32 22.44
N SER A 22 -6.99 -23.11 23.65
CA SER A 22 -5.64 -22.55 23.83
C SER A 22 -4.55 -23.50 23.31
N LEU A 23 -4.68 -24.81 23.52
CA LEU A 23 -3.77 -25.80 22.94
C LEU A 23 -3.86 -25.83 21.41
N ALA A 24 -5.06 -25.78 20.83
CA ALA A 24 -5.26 -25.78 19.39
C ALA A 24 -4.69 -24.51 18.72
N VAL A 25 -5.00 -23.32 19.26
CA VAL A 25 -4.49 -22.04 18.76
C VAL A 25 -2.97 -21.94 18.93
N SER A 26 -2.43 -22.35 20.08
CA SER A 26 -0.98 -22.35 20.33
C SER A 26 -0.26 -23.33 19.39
N PHE A 27 -0.77 -24.55 19.21
CA PHE A 27 -0.19 -25.52 18.28
C PHE A 27 -0.19 -24.99 16.84
N ALA A 28 -1.31 -24.43 16.38
CA ALA A 28 -1.42 -23.82 15.05
C ALA A 28 -0.41 -22.65 14.89
N ALA A 29 -0.40 -21.70 15.82
CA ALA A 29 0.48 -20.53 15.78
C ALA A 29 1.98 -20.87 15.93
N VAL A 30 2.34 -21.95 16.62
CA VAL A 30 3.73 -22.43 16.68
C VAL A 30 4.12 -23.18 15.40
N LYS A 31 3.23 -24.02 14.85
CA LYS A 31 3.54 -24.84 13.67
C LYS A 31 3.51 -24.07 12.34
N LEU A 32 2.61 -23.10 12.21
CA LEU A 32 2.41 -22.35 10.97
C LEU A 32 3.34 -21.14 10.82
N ARG A 33 3.88 -20.61 11.93
CA ARG A 33 4.70 -19.38 11.92
C ARG A 33 5.81 -19.37 10.88
N PRO A 34 6.71 -20.38 10.78
CA PRO A 34 7.77 -20.37 9.78
C PRO A 34 7.27 -20.35 8.33
N LEU A 35 6.12 -20.96 8.06
CA LEU A 35 5.47 -20.94 6.73
C LEU A 35 4.77 -19.60 6.46
N GLN A 36 4.21 -18.96 7.49
CA GLN A 36 3.65 -17.61 7.41
C GLN A 36 4.74 -16.56 7.18
N GLU A 37 5.88 -16.69 7.88
CA GLU A 37 7.07 -15.86 7.73
C GLU A 37 7.69 -16.02 6.34
N GLU A 38 7.85 -17.27 5.84
CA GLU A 38 8.32 -17.53 4.48
C GLU A 38 7.36 -16.95 3.42
N ASN A 39 6.05 -17.15 3.56
CA ASN A 39 5.06 -16.63 2.61
C ASN A 39 5.00 -15.10 2.63
N LYS A 40 5.04 -14.46 3.82
CA LYS A 40 5.18 -12.99 3.94
C LYS A 40 6.44 -12.48 3.25
N ARG A 41 7.58 -13.16 3.41
CA ARG A 41 8.84 -12.80 2.74
C ARG A 41 8.72 -12.93 1.22
N LEU A 42 8.15 -14.03 0.72
CA LEU A 42 7.96 -14.27 -0.71
C LEU A 42 6.99 -13.26 -1.35
N ASP A 43 5.91 -12.93 -0.64
CA ASP A 43 4.93 -11.94 -1.09
C ASP A 43 5.51 -10.51 -1.12
N ARG A 44 6.29 -10.13 -0.10
CA ARG A 44 7.08 -8.90 -0.08
C ARG A 44 8.00 -8.80 -1.30
N GLN A 45 8.76 -9.86 -1.56
CA GLN A 45 9.67 -9.92 -2.71
C GLN A 45 8.90 -9.74 -4.02
N ARG A 46 7.78 -10.46 -4.21
CA ARG A 46 6.92 -10.34 -5.40
C ARG A 46 6.43 -8.91 -5.62
N ASN A 47 5.88 -8.26 -4.60
CA ASN A 47 5.38 -6.90 -4.70
C ASN A 47 6.48 -5.86 -4.99
N ILE A 48 7.70 -6.04 -4.45
CA ILE A 48 8.85 -5.21 -4.81
C ILE A 48 9.23 -5.41 -6.28
N LEU A 49 9.22 -6.64 -6.80
CA LEU A 49 9.53 -6.95 -8.19
C LEU A 49 8.47 -6.44 -9.18
N ASP A 50 7.18 -6.49 -8.81
CA ASP A 50 6.07 -5.96 -9.60
C ASP A 50 6.09 -4.41 -9.62
N ALA A 51 6.34 -3.75 -8.50
CA ALA A 51 6.51 -2.29 -8.46
C ALA A 51 7.72 -1.84 -9.30
N ALA A 52 8.83 -2.59 -9.23
CA ALA A 52 10.02 -2.36 -10.06
C ALA A 52 9.83 -2.71 -11.55
N GLY A 53 8.72 -3.35 -11.92
CA GLY A 53 8.45 -3.82 -13.29
C GLY A 53 9.35 -4.98 -13.76
N LEU A 54 10.14 -5.60 -12.87
CA LEU A 54 11.13 -6.63 -13.21
C LEU A 54 10.48 -7.94 -13.69
N SER A 55 9.38 -8.32 -13.04
CA SER A 55 8.56 -9.49 -13.37
C SER A 55 8.01 -9.40 -14.81
N MET A 56 7.33 -8.30 -15.10
CA MET A 56 6.78 -7.99 -16.42
C MET A 56 7.86 -7.76 -17.47
N GLY A 57 8.95 -7.08 -17.12
CA GLY A 57 10.04 -6.75 -18.03
C GLY A 57 10.85 -7.96 -18.52
N GLU A 58 11.01 -8.99 -17.68
CA GLU A 58 11.83 -10.17 -18.02
C GLU A 58 11.03 -11.41 -18.41
N PHE A 59 9.86 -11.62 -17.77
CA PHE A 59 9.04 -12.81 -18.02
C PHE A 59 7.67 -12.51 -18.65
N GLY A 60 7.30 -11.24 -18.81
CA GLY A 60 5.99 -10.84 -19.37
C GLY A 60 4.80 -11.21 -18.47
N LYS A 61 5.02 -11.32 -17.15
CA LYS A 61 4.08 -11.84 -16.16
C LYS A 61 4.15 -11.08 -14.84
N GLN A 62 3.10 -11.18 -14.03
CA GLN A 62 3.13 -10.70 -12.64
C GLN A 62 4.02 -11.61 -11.77
N ALA A 63 4.63 -11.08 -10.72
CA ALA A 63 5.50 -11.85 -9.82
C ALA A 63 4.73 -12.93 -9.05
N SER A 64 3.41 -12.76 -8.90
CA SER A 64 2.46 -13.77 -8.41
C SER A 64 2.48 -15.07 -9.22
N GLU A 65 2.69 -15.00 -10.53
CA GLU A 65 2.77 -16.14 -11.46
C GLU A 65 4.16 -16.82 -11.51
N LEU A 66 5.20 -16.15 -10.98
CA LEU A 66 6.57 -16.62 -11.06
C LEU A 66 6.87 -17.71 -10.03
N SER A 67 7.75 -18.65 -10.41
CA SER A 67 8.27 -19.67 -9.49
C SER A 67 9.12 -19.04 -8.37
N ARG A 68 9.34 -19.79 -7.28
CA ARG A 68 10.18 -19.31 -6.16
C ARG A 68 11.61 -19.02 -6.61
N GLU A 69 12.10 -19.78 -7.58
CA GLU A 69 13.43 -19.67 -8.18
C GLU A 69 13.53 -18.44 -9.08
N GLN A 70 12.50 -18.16 -9.88
CA GLN A 70 12.42 -16.93 -10.70
C GLN A 70 12.33 -15.66 -9.84
N VAL A 71 11.55 -15.70 -8.75
CA VAL A 71 11.50 -14.59 -7.78
C VAL A 71 12.86 -14.40 -7.10
N ALA A 72 13.57 -15.49 -6.77
CA ALA A 72 14.90 -15.41 -6.18
C ALA A 72 15.96 -14.85 -7.13
N ASP A 73 15.93 -15.21 -8.42
CA ASP A 73 16.85 -14.64 -9.43
C ASP A 73 16.64 -13.13 -9.60
N LEU A 74 15.39 -12.70 -9.81
CA LEU A 74 15.09 -11.27 -9.93
C LEU A 74 15.42 -10.51 -8.64
N TYR A 75 15.14 -11.07 -7.46
CA TYR A 75 15.43 -10.41 -6.19
C TYR A 75 16.93 -10.40 -5.83
N SER A 76 17.77 -11.23 -6.46
CA SER A 76 19.23 -11.14 -6.31
C SER A 76 19.81 -9.79 -6.78
N ARG A 77 19.02 -9.05 -7.57
CA ARG A 77 19.32 -7.73 -8.13
C ARG A 77 18.85 -6.58 -7.24
N VAL A 78 18.20 -6.91 -6.13
CA VAL A 78 17.63 -5.99 -5.14
C VAL A 78 18.52 -5.98 -3.89
N SER A 79 18.96 -4.81 -3.45
CA SER A 79 19.69 -4.64 -2.18
C SER A 79 18.89 -3.79 -1.19
N GLU A 80 18.67 -4.31 0.02
CA GLU A 80 17.97 -3.58 1.09
C GLU A 80 18.93 -2.58 1.78
N LYS A 81 18.39 -1.44 2.23
CA LYS A 81 19.05 -0.49 3.14
C LYS A 81 18.07 0.06 4.17
N LEU A 82 18.58 0.39 5.34
CA LEU A 82 17.86 1.20 6.33
C LEU A 82 18.21 2.68 6.11
N VAL A 83 17.21 3.55 6.22
CA VAL A 83 17.32 5.00 5.99
C VAL A 83 16.61 5.74 7.12
N ASP A 84 17.32 6.66 7.76
CA ASP A 84 16.73 7.61 8.69
C ASP A 84 15.93 8.67 7.91
N LEU A 85 14.66 8.87 8.27
CA LEU A 85 13.72 9.74 7.59
C LEU A 85 13.75 11.20 8.12
N GLU A 86 14.55 11.51 9.13
CA GLU A 86 14.77 12.89 9.60
C GLU A 86 16.01 13.48 8.91
N THR A 87 17.06 12.69 8.67
CA THR A 87 18.30 13.17 8.02
C THR A 87 18.49 12.71 6.57
N GLY A 88 17.81 11.66 6.13
CA GLY A 88 18.06 10.99 4.86
C GLY A 88 19.32 10.11 4.84
N ASP A 89 19.97 9.89 5.99
CA ASP A 89 21.18 9.06 6.08
C ASP A 89 20.87 7.55 6.08
N TYR A 90 21.83 6.75 5.59
CA TYR A 90 21.77 5.30 5.75
C TYR A 90 22.04 4.92 7.20
N ASN A 91 21.06 4.29 7.86
CA ASN A 91 21.24 3.81 9.23
C ASN A 91 22.08 2.52 9.23
N THR A 92 23.13 2.49 10.07
CA THR A 92 24.02 1.32 10.24
C THR A 92 24.00 0.73 11.66
N ASP A 93 23.20 1.29 12.56
CA ASP A 93 23.15 0.91 13.98
C ASP A 93 22.09 -0.16 14.25
N LEU A 94 21.10 -0.27 13.37
CA LEU A 94 20.05 -1.28 13.38
C LEU A 94 20.41 -2.47 12.47
N ASP A 95 20.15 -3.69 12.93
CA ASP A 95 20.28 -4.89 12.11
C ASP A 95 19.14 -4.98 11.09
N ILE A 96 19.50 -5.16 9.81
CA ILE A 96 18.54 -5.08 8.71
C ILE A 96 17.60 -6.29 8.61
N GLU A 97 17.98 -7.46 9.12
CA GLU A 97 17.13 -8.66 9.09
C GLU A 97 16.16 -8.68 10.29
N ALA A 98 16.62 -8.20 11.45
CA ALA A 98 15.83 -8.17 12.69
C ALA A 98 14.90 -6.94 12.83
N TYR A 99 15.15 -5.85 12.10
CA TYR A 99 14.34 -4.63 12.18
C TYR A 99 13.13 -4.66 11.21
N ASP A 100 11.92 -4.55 11.77
CA ASP A 100 10.67 -4.31 11.05
C ASP A 100 10.16 -2.87 11.31
N PRO A 101 10.16 -1.98 10.30
CA PRO A 101 9.60 -0.63 10.42
C PRO A 101 8.14 -0.60 10.90
N ARG A 102 7.31 -1.61 10.58
CA ARG A 102 5.91 -1.63 11.03
C ARG A 102 5.80 -1.73 12.55
N GLU A 103 6.64 -2.54 13.19
CA GLU A 103 6.64 -2.58 14.66
C GLU A 103 7.25 -1.32 15.29
N ALA A 104 8.05 -0.54 14.55
CA ALA A 104 8.64 0.69 15.05
C ALA A 104 7.60 1.81 15.25
N VAL A 105 6.51 1.81 14.47
CA VAL A 105 5.39 2.77 14.57
C VAL A 105 4.76 2.78 15.97
N ASP A 106 4.60 1.60 16.59
CA ASP A 106 4.05 1.45 17.96
C ASP A 106 5.04 1.82 19.07
N LYS A 107 6.35 1.85 18.77
CA LYS A 107 7.44 2.05 19.74
C LYS A 107 7.82 3.52 19.79
N ALA A 108 7.44 4.22 20.87
CA ALA A 108 7.49 5.69 20.95
C ALA A 108 8.88 6.32 20.78
N ASP A 109 9.94 5.55 21.01
CA ASP A 109 11.35 5.89 20.79
C ASP A 109 11.80 5.71 19.33
N GLN A 110 11.22 4.75 18.60
CA GLN A 110 11.54 4.39 17.21
C GLN A 110 10.64 5.04 16.16
N SER A 111 9.65 5.84 16.59
CA SER A 111 8.68 6.53 15.75
C SER A 111 8.54 8.01 16.14
N ILE A 112 7.93 8.80 15.26
CA ILE A 112 7.42 10.14 15.58
C ILE A 112 5.91 10.23 15.35
N LYS A 113 5.28 11.27 15.87
CA LYS A 113 3.87 11.58 15.59
C LYS A 113 3.77 12.27 14.23
N ILE A 114 2.76 11.94 13.43
CA ILE A 114 2.47 12.66 12.19
C ILE A 114 1.71 13.94 12.54
N GLU A 115 2.23 15.09 12.12
CA GLU A 115 1.58 16.41 12.32
C GLU A 115 1.39 17.21 11.01
N ASN A 116 1.71 16.61 9.85
CA ASN A 116 1.61 17.24 8.53
C ASN A 116 0.14 17.64 8.19
N PRO A 117 -0.17 18.94 8.01
CA PRO A 117 -1.53 19.40 7.72
C PRO A 117 -1.88 19.43 6.23
N GLN A 118 -0.91 19.20 5.34
CA GLN A 118 -1.05 19.30 3.89
C GLN A 118 -1.37 17.94 3.24
N TYR A 119 -0.77 16.86 3.74
CA TYR A 119 -0.98 15.50 3.25
C TYR A 119 -1.41 14.58 4.40
N ASP A 120 -2.72 14.46 4.61
CA ASP A 120 -3.30 13.61 5.67
C ASP A 120 -3.12 12.12 5.35
N LEU A 121 -2.17 11.48 6.04
CA LEU A 121 -1.93 10.03 5.93
C LEU A 121 -3.04 9.19 6.57
N GLY A 122 -3.88 9.78 7.43
CA GLY A 122 -4.89 9.11 8.25
C GLY A 122 -4.35 8.27 9.41
N GLU A 123 -3.03 8.14 9.53
CA GLU A 123 -2.31 7.47 10.62
C GLU A 123 -1.79 8.48 11.66
N GLN A 124 -1.51 8.01 12.88
CA GLN A 124 -1.09 8.87 13.99
C GLN A 124 0.42 9.01 14.15
N ARG A 125 1.20 8.06 13.62
CA ARG A 125 2.65 7.94 13.79
C ARG A 125 3.30 7.36 12.53
N ARG A 126 4.58 7.66 12.34
CA ARG A 126 5.47 6.99 11.37
C ARG A 126 6.73 6.51 12.08
N GLU A 127 7.38 5.49 11.52
CA GLU A 127 8.74 5.09 11.88
C GLU A 127 9.74 6.25 11.70
N LYS A 128 10.85 6.21 12.44
CA LYS A 128 12.01 7.09 12.18
C LYS A 128 12.91 6.53 11.09
N VAL A 129 13.08 5.21 11.06
CA VAL A 129 13.96 4.51 10.12
C VAL A 129 13.13 3.62 9.22
N ALA A 130 13.13 3.89 7.92
CA ALA A 130 12.49 3.06 6.90
C ALA A 130 13.45 2.01 6.32
N LYS A 131 12.89 1.02 5.62
CA LYS A 131 13.64 0.01 4.87
C LYS A 131 13.39 0.17 3.37
N VAL A 132 14.37 0.71 2.65
CA VAL A 132 14.30 0.97 1.19
C VAL A 132 15.05 -0.10 0.40
N TYR A 133 14.72 -0.24 -0.88
CA TYR A 133 15.27 -1.28 -1.75
C TYR A 133 15.85 -0.65 -3.02
N PHE A 134 17.06 -1.03 -3.42
CA PHE A 134 17.70 -0.55 -4.65
C PHE A 134 17.79 -1.65 -5.69
N VAL A 135 17.34 -1.37 -6.91
CA VAL A 135 17.43 -2.27 -8.07
C VAL A 135 18.66 -1.93 -8.91
N ARG A 136 19.41 -2.94 -9.33
CA ARG A 136 20.54 -2.83 -10.27
C ARG A 136 20.39 -3.83 -11.42
N ASN A 137 21.17 -3.66 -12.48
CA ASN A 137 21.35 -4.71 -13.46
C ASN A 137 22.34 -5.77 -12.93
N PRO A 138 22.26 -7.04 -13.36
CA PRO A 138 23.25 -8.05 -13.01
C PRO A 138 24.68 -7.61 -13.39
N GLY A 139 25.57 -7.49 -12.40
CA GLY A 139 26.96 -7.07 -12.59
C GLY A 139 27.20 -5.56 -12.72
N GLU A 140 26.19 -4.70 -12.57
CA GLU A 140 26.36 -3.25 -12.48
C GLU A 140 26.26 -2.75 -11.03
N GLU A 141 27.13 -1.81 -10.64
CA GLU A 141 27.01 -1.10 -9.35
C GLU A 141 25.98 0.04 -9.40
N LYS A 142 25.68 0.56 -10.60
CA LYS A 142 24.78 1.70 -10.80
C LYS A 142 23.34 1.34 -10.44
N ILE A 143 22.76 2.13 -9.55
CA ILE A 143 21.34 2.06 -9.17
C ILE A 143 20.50 2.43 -10.40
N ARG A 144 19.57 1.54 -10.76
CA ARG A 144 18.61 1.73 -11.86
C ARG A 144 17.25 2.21 -11.36
N GLN A 145 16.87 1.80 -10.16
CA GLN A 145 15.63 2.22 -9.49
C GLN A 145 15.81 2.21 -7.97
N VAL A 146 14.98 2.97 -7.26
CA VAL A 146 14.74 2.82 -5.82
C VAL A 146 13.27 2.48 -5.59
N VAL A 147 12.99 1.56 -4.69
CA VAL A 147 11.64 1.14 -4.29
C VAL A 147 11.45 1.45 -2.81
N LEU A 148 10.39 2.20 -2.53
CA LEU A 148 10.07 2.80 -1.25
C LEU A 148 8.80 2.15 -0.69
N PRO A 149 8.81 1.58 0.53
CA PRO A 149 7.57 1.28 1.24
C PRO A 149 6.75 2.56 1.41
N VAL A 150 5.46 2.50 1.07
CA VAL A 150 4.52 3.60 1.29
C VAL A 150 3.24 3.05 1.92
N TYR A 151 2.64 3.81 2.83
CA TYR A 151 1.37 3.44 3.43
C TYR A 151 0.54 4.64 3.82
N GLY A 152 -0.78 4.46 3.92
CA GLY A 152 -1.71 5.50 4.35
C GLY A 152 -3.16 5.08 4.16
N LYS A 153 -4.08 5.86 4.73
CA LYS A 153 -5.47 5.44 4.93
C LYS A 153 -6.36 5.64 3.70
N GLY A 154 -7.10 4.59 3.35
CA GLY A 154 -8.19 4.60 2.38
C GLY A 154 -9.52 4.96 3.04
N LEU A 155 -10.59 4.25 2.69
CA LEU A 155 -11.88 4.37 3.35
C LEU A 155 -12.00 3.46 4.58
N TRP A 156 -11.56 2.21 4.48
CA TRP A 156 -11.78 1.16 5.48
C TRP A 156 -10.49 0.71 6.19
N SER A 157 -9.34 0.78 5.52
CA SER A 157 -8.04 0.42 6.12
C SER A 157 -6.92 1.37 5.73
N THR A 158 -5.77 1.23 6.40
CA THR A 158 -4.47 1.54 5.82
C THR A 158 -4.28 0.70 4.54
N LEU A 159 -3.79 1.30 3.47
CA LEU A 159 -3.18 0.59 2.35
C LEU A 159 -1.67 0.54 2.60
N TYR A 160 -1.04 -0.62 2.47
CA TYR A 160 0.42 -0.74 2.43
C TYR A 160 0.87 -1.17 1.04
N GLY A 161 1.93 -0.54 0.55
CA GLY A 161 2.38 -0.67 -0.83
C GLY A 161 3.84 -0.32 -1.04
N TYR A 162 4.21 -0.24 -2.32
CA TYR A 162 5.52 0.18 -2.79
C TYR A 162 5.38 1.21 -3.90
N LEU A 163 6.16 2.27 -3.80
CA LEU A 163 6.40 3.26 -4.86
C LEU A 163 7.80 3.03 -5.42
N ALA A 164 7.90 2.68 -6.70
CA ALA A 164 9.17 2.53 -7.40
C ALA A 164 9.47 3.78 -8.25
N LEU A 165 10.68 4.30 -8.15
CA LEU A 165 11.19 5.45 -8.92
C LEU A 165 12.40 5.03 -9.75
N LYS A 166 12.54 5.59 -10.95
CA LYS A 166 13.73 5.41 -11.80
C LYS A 166 14.93 6.19 -11.23
N ASN A 167 16.11 6.00 -11.81
CA ASN A 167 17.35 6.66 -11.38
C ASN A 167 17.40 8.19 -11.60
N ASP A 168 16.33 8.81 -12.14
CA ASP A 168 16.13 10.26 -12.15
C ASP A 168 15.49 10.79 -10.84
N LEU A 169 14.91 9.87 -10.04
CA LEU A 169 14.14 10.11 -8.82
C LEU A 169 12.91 11.03 -9.04
N GLN A 170 12.45 11.15 -10.29
CA GLN A 170 11.24 11.89 -10.66
C GLN A 170 10.23 11.00 -11.38
N THR A 171 10.69 10.12 -12.28
CA THR A 171 9.80 9.24 -13.03
C THR A 171 9.43 8.01 -12.20
N ILE A 172 8.13 7.85 -11.96
CA ILE A 172 7.52 6.67 -11.37
C ILE A 172 7.71 5.47 -12.31
N GLN A 173 8.22 4.37 -11.76
CA GLN A 173 8.34 3.08 -12.44
C GLN A 173 7.11 2.20 -12.18
N GLY A 174 6.48 2.33 -11.02
CA GLY A 174 5.26 1.61 -10.68
C GLY A 174 4.78 1.86 -9.26
N VAL A 175 3.51 1.56 -9.02
CA VAL A 175 2.88 1.54 -7.69
C VAL A 175 2.17 0.20 -7.54
N THR A 176 2.36 -0.47 -6.40
CA THR A 176 1.54 -1.62 -6.00
C THR A 176 1.11 -1.49 -4.56
N PHE A 177 0.01 -2.15 -4.20
CA PHE A 177 -0.39 -2.40 -2.82
C PHE A 177 -0.37 -3.91 -2.57
N TYR A 178 -0.05 -4.30 -1.34
CA TYR A 178 0.08 -5.71 -0.94
C TYR A 178 -0.76 -6.04 0.30
N GLU A 179 -1.31 -5.03 0.98
CA GLU A 179 -2.22 -5.21 2.12
C GLU A 179 -3.21 -4.05 2.20
N HIS A 180 -4.50 -4.35 2.04
CA HIS A 180 -5.60 -3.43 2.32
C HIS A 180 -6.90 -4.20 2.60
N GLY A 181 -7.89 -3.52 3.19
CA GLY A 181 -9.27 -4.00 3.44
C GLY A 181 -10.33 -3.26 2.64
N GLU A 182 -9.93 -2.49 1.62
CA GLU A 182 -10.84 -1.73 0.77
C GLU A 182 -11.83 -2.63 0.00
N THR A 183 -13.03 -2.11 -0.31
CA THR A 183 -14.11 -2.91 -0.91
C THR A 183 -13.76 -3.37 -2.34
N PRO A 184 -13.76 -4.68 -2.66
CA PRO A 184 -13.51 -5.19 -4.01
C PRO A 184 -14.50 -4.64 -5.04
N GLY A 185 -14.05 -4.34 -6.27
CA GLY A 185 -14.86 -3.67 -7.29
C GLY A 185 -15.09 -2.17 -7.05
N LEU A 186 -14.50 -1.60 -6.00
CA LEU A 186 -14.53 -0.17 -5.66
C LEU A 186 -13.11 0.27 -5.25
N GLY A 187 -12.85 0.45 -3.95
CA GLY A 187 -11.53 0.84 -3.45
C GLY A 187 -10.46 -0.24 -3.66
N GLY A 188 -10.86 -1.52 -3.71
CA GLY A 188 -9.98 -2.63 -4.06
C GLY A 188 -9.50 -2.61 -5.52
N GLU A 189 -9.99 -1.72 -6.38
CA GLU A 189 -9.45 -1.54 -7.73
C GLU A 189 -8.04 -0.92 -7.75
N VAL A 190 -7.49 -0.52 -6.59
CA VAL A 190 -6.03 -0.29 -6.45
C VAL A 190 -5.19 -1.52 -6.83
N ASP A 191 -5.77 -2.72 -6.77
CA ASP A 191 -5.13 -3.96 -7.20
C ASP A 191 -5.28 -4.27 -8.70
N ASN A 192 -6.10 -3.51 -9.43
CA ASN A 192 -6.40 -3.75 -10.84
C ASN A 192 -5.14 -3.54 -11.71
N PRO A 193 -4.66 -4.56 -12.46
CA PRO A 193 -3.46 -4.45 -13.28
C PRO A 193 -3.53 -3.33 -14.34
N SER A 194 -4.72 -3.06 -14.89
CA SER A 194 -4.93 -1.99 -15.88
C SER A 194 -4.82 -0.59 -15.26
N TRP A 195 -5.09 -0.47 -13.95
CA TRP A 195 -4.90 0.78 -13.20
C TRP A 195 -3.44 0.92 -12.74
N LYS A 196 -2.83 -0.16 -12.20
CA LYS A 196 -1.39 -0.19 -11.87
C LYS A 196 -0.51 0.16 -13.09
N ALA A 197 -0.92 -0.24 -14.29
CA ALA A 197 -0.25 0.08 -15.56
C ALA A 197 -0.30 1.55 -16.00
N GLN A 198 -1.02 2.44 -15.30
CA GLN A 198 -1.04 3.88 -15.62
C GLN A 198 0.08 4.70 -14.95
N TRP A 199 0.68 4.15 -13.88
CA TRP A 199 1.76 4.78 -13.11
C TRP A 199 3.14 4.83 -13.81
N PRO A 200 3.58 3.83 -14.60
CA PRO A 200 4.91 3.83 -15.21
C PRO A 200 5.07 4.99 -16.22
N GLY A 201 5.93 5.95 -15.90
CA GLY A 201 6.18 7.15 -16.71
C GLY A 201 5.61 8.45 -16.14
N GLN A 202 4.66 8.36 -15.19
CA GLN A 202 4.19 9.52 -14.44
C GLN A 202 5.35 10.15 -13.64
N GLN A 203 5.24 11.45 -13.35
CA GLN A 203 6.21 12.22 -12.59
C GLN A 203 5.72 12.38 -11.14
N LEU A 204 6.64 12.24 -10.18
CA LEU A 204 6.35 12.38 -8.76
C LEU A 204 6.27 13.86 -8.32
N PHE A 205 7.16 14.68 -8.88
CA PHE A 205 7.42 16.06 -8.47
C PHE A 205 7.28 17.04 -9.63
N ASP A 206 6.90 18.29 -9.33
CA ASP A 206 6.99 19.40 -10.29
C ASP A 206 8.41 19.96 -10.45
N GLU A 207 8.55 21.04 -11.23
CA GLU A 207 9.81 21.78 -11.44
C GLU A 207 10.41 22.37 -10.16
N ASN A 208 9.61 22.55 -9.10
CA ASN A 208 10.01 23.10 -7.81
C ASN A 208 10.34 22.00 -6.77
N GLY A 209 10.14 20.73 -7.09
CA GLY A 209 10.29 19.61 -6.15
C GLY A 209 9.05 19.34 -5.28
N VAL A 210 7.90 19.94 -5.58
CA VAL A 210 6.65 19.72 -4.83
C VAL A 210 6.01 18.39 -5.27
N PRO A 211 5.60 17.50 -4.35
CA PRO A 211 4.89 16.27 -4.68
C PRO A 211 3.54 16.54 -5.37
N MET A 212 3.47 16.19 -6.66
CA MET A 212 2.31 16.44 -7.52
C MET A 212 1.60 15.18 -7.99
N ALA A 213 2.19 13.98 -7.89
CA ALA A 213 1.52 12.73 -8.27
C ALA A 213 0.15 12.55 -7.59
N GLU A 214 -0.88 12.14 -8.35
CA GLU A 214 -2.24 11.94 -7.84
C GLU A 214 -3.08 10.90 -8.60
N VAL A 215 -4.08 10.39 -7.89
CA VAL A 215 -5.22 9.66 -8.44
C VAL A 215 -6.35 10.67 -8.66
N TYR A 216 -6.68 10.93 -9.92
CA TYR A 216 -7.60 12.00 -10.32
C TYR A 216 -9.07 11.64 -9.99
N LYS A 217 -10.00 12.59 -10.16
CA LYS A 217 -11.44 12.33 -9.95
C LYS A 217 -12.14 11.98 -11.27
N GLY A 218 -12.07 10.70 -11.64
CA GLY A 218 -12.49 10.20 -12.95
C GLY A 218 -11.29 10.09 -13.90
N PRO A 219 -11.49 10.09 -15.22
CA PRO A 219 -10.39 10.01 -16.18
C PRO A 219 -9.36 11.12 -15.97
N ALA A 220 -8.08 10.79 -15.98
CA ALA A 220 -7.00 11.77 -15.89
C ALA A 220 -7.02 12.71 -17.12
N PRO A 221 -6.68 14.00 -16.98
CA PRO A 221 -6.61 14.90 -18.13
C PRO A 221 -5.47 14.52 -19.09
N ASP A 222 -5.77 14.47 -20.39
CA ASP A 222 -4.79 14.14 -21.44
C ASP A 222 -3.51 14.98 -21.30
N GLY A 223 -2.36 14.31 -21.21
CA GLY A 223 -1.05 14.95 -21.12
C GLY A 223 -0.70 15.55 -19.74
N ASN A 224 -1.52 15.38 -18.70
CA ASN A 224 -1.11 15.66 -17.32
C ASN A 224 -0.07 14.61 -16.88
N PRO A 225 1.20 14.96 -16.62
CA PRO A 225 2.24 13.99 -16.31
C PRO A 225 2.23 13.53 -14.85
N TYR A 226 1.27 14.00 -14.03
CA TYR A 226 1.18 13.71 -12.61
C TYR A 226 -0.03 12.85 -12.23
N ALA A 227 -0.91 12.50 -13.17
CA ALA A 227 -2.23 11.96 -12.86
C ALA A 227 -2.50 10.59 -13.48
N VAL A 228 -3.04 9.68 -12.66
CA VAL A 228 -3.72 8.44 -13.10
C VAL A 228 -5.23 8.54 -12.87
N ASP A 229 -5.99 7.65 -13.52
CA ASP A 229 -7.45 7.62 -13.43
C ASP A 229 -7.95 7.38 -12.01
N GLY A 230 -9.10 7.99 -11.71
CA GLY A 230 -9.85 7.77 -10.48
C GLY A 230 -10.51 6.40 -10.41
N LEU A 231 -10.35 5.72 -9.27
CA LEU A 231 -11.10 4.51 -8.93
C LEU A 231 -12.61 4.80 -8.92
N SER A 232 -13.34 4.15 -9.83
CA SER A 232 -14.77 4.41 -10.03
C SER A 232 -15.58 4.11 -8.77
N GLY A 233 -16.39 5.07 -8.32
CA GLY A 233 -17.14 4.98 -7.07
C GLY A 233 -16.31 5.08 -5.77
N ALA A 234 -14.97 5.07 -5.85
CA ALA A 234 -14.07 4.95 -4.69
C ALA A 234 -13.18 6.20 -4.47
N THR A 235 -13.76 7.39 -4.63
CA THR A 235 -13.03 8.69 -4.51
C THR A 235 -12.33 8.91 -3.17
N ILE A 236 -12.77 8.25 -2.08
CA ILE A 236 -12.09 8.34 -0.78
C ILE A 236 -10.79 7.53 -0.81
N THR A 237 -10.81 6.30 -1.34
CA THR A 237 -9.61 5.48 -1.56
C THR A 237 -8.64 6.17 -2.52
N SER A 238 -9.14 6.75 -3.62
CA SER A 238 -8.32 7.55 -4.55
C SER A 238 -7.60 8.70 -3.82
N ARG A 239 -8.30 9.43 -2.95
CA ARG A 239 -7.69 10.50 -2.14
C ARG A 239 -6.65 9.95 -1.16
N GLY A 240 -6.91 8.81 -0.52
CA GLY A 240 -5.95 8.13 0.35
C GLY A 240 -4.64 7.81 -0.36
N VAL A 241 -4.72 7.29 -1.60
CA VAL A 241 -3.55 7.03 -2.45
C VAL A 241 -2.82 8.34 -2.84
N THR A 242 -3.55 9.38 -3.23
CA THR A 242 -2.94 10.71 -3.51
C THR A 242 -2.22 11.26 -2.28
N ASN A 243 -2.86 11.21 -1.11
CA ASN A 243 -2.29 11.71 0.14
C ASN A 243 -1.03 10.94 0.53
N LEU A 244 -1.07 9.59 0.49
CA LEU A 244 0.07 8.78 0.91
C LEU A 244 1.26 8.96 -0.04
N ILE A 245 1.05 8.98 -1.36
CA ILE A 245 2.15 9.19 -2.32
C ILE A 245 2.78 10.57 -2.11
N ARG A 246 1.98 11.63 -1.95
CA ARG A 246 2.50 12.98 -1.73
C ARG A 246 3.15 13.18 -0.36
N TYR A 247 2.63 12.55 0.70
CA TYR A 247 3.28 12.54 2.02
C TYR A 247 4.65 11.87 1.95
N TRP A 248 4.72 10.63 1.44
CA TRP A 248 5.97 9.87 1.40
C TRP A 248 7.01 10.48 0.45
N ALA A 249 6.60 11.27 -0.53
CA ALA A 249 7.50 12.05 -1.37
C ALA A 249 8.01 13.36 -0.73
N SER A 250 7.33 13.87 0.32
CA SER A 250 7.71 15.11 1.00
C SER A 250 8.85 14.92 2.02
N ASP A 251 9.33 16.02 2.59
CA ASP A 251 10.32 16.06 3.69
C ASP A 251 9.86 15.28 4.94
N GLU A 252 8.54 15.17 5.15
CA GLU A 252 7.94 14.32 6.19
C GLU A 252 7.96 12.82 5.85
N GLY A 253 8.54 12.44 4.71
CA GLY A 253 8.72 11.07 4.26
C GLY A 253 10.15 10.84 3.78
N TYR A 254 10.32 10.62 2.48
CA TYR A 254 11.61 10.32 1.85
C TYR A 254 12.32 11.54 1.23
N GLY A 255 11.81 12.77 1.36
CA GLY A 255 12.34 13.98 0.70
C GLY A 255 13.86 14.14 0.83
N HIS A 256 14.37 14.30 2.05
CA HIS A 256 15.81 14.44 2.31
C HIS A 256 16.65 13.24 1.84
N PHE A 257 16.12 12.03 1.92
CA PHE A 257 16.77 10.83 1.38
C PHE A 257 16.87 10.88 -0.15
N LEU A 258 15.81 11.31 -0.85
CA LEU A 258 15.78 11.42 -2.31
C LEU A 258 16.70 12.55 -2.80
N GLU A 259 16.77 13.69 -2.11
CA GLU A 259 17.74 14.76 -2.40
C GLU A 259 19.19 14.29 -2.25
N LYS A 260 19.49 13.58 -1.17
CA LYS A 260 20.80 12.99 -0.94
C LYS A 260 21.14 11.94 -1.98
N LEU A 261 20.23 11.02 -2.28
CA LEU A 261 20.40 10.00 -3.31
C LEU A 261 20.60 10.62 -4.69
N LYS A 262 19.88 11.69 -5.04
CA LYS A 262 20.09 12.45 -6.28
C LYS A 262 21.52 12.95 -6.42
N SER A 263 22.11 13.38 -5.30
CA SER A 263 23.50 13.84 -5.20
C SER A 263 24.49 12.67 -5.30
N GLU A 264 24.19 11.51 -4.70
CA GLU A 264 24.99 10.28 -4.84
C GLU A 264 25.00 9.77 -6.30
N LEU A 265 23.83 9.76 -6.97
CA LEU A 265 23.69 9.31 -8.36
C LEU A 265 24.40 10.24 -9.36
N GLY A 266 24.25 11.56 -9.20
CA GLY A 266 24.95 12.54 -10.05
C GLY A 266 26.48 12.43 -9.97
N ASN A 267 27.01 12.04 -8.81
CA ASN A 267 28.44 11.78 -8.63
C ASN A 267 28.92 10.46 -9.27
N GLN A 268 28.04 9.47 -9.53
CA GLN A 268 28.42 8.23 -10.21
C GLN A 268 28.59 8.39 -11.74
N ASP A 269 27.92 9.36 -12.36
CA ASP A 269 28.10 9.66 -13.79
C ASP A 269 29.26 10.63 -14.08
N SER A 270 29.95 11.10 -13.03
CA SER A 270 31.23 11.80 -13.16
C SER A 270 32.38 10.77 -13.30
N PRO A 271 33.28 10.89 -14.28
CA PRO A 271 34.36 9.93 -14.47
C PRO A 271 35.34 9.99 -13.28
N GLN A 272 35.32 8.94 -12.44
CA GLN A 272 36.21 8.84 -11.29
C GLN A 272 37.69 8.92 -11.72
N ALA A 273 38.39 9.96 -11.27
CA ALA A 273 39.84 9.97 -11.31
C ALA A 273 40.36 8.86 -10.40
N THR A 274 41.08 7.88 -10.98
CA THR A 274 41.56 6.71 -10.24
C THR A 274 42.55 7.13 -9.14
N PRO A 275 42.38 6.66 -7.88
CA PRO A 275 43.35 6.91 -6.83
C PRO A 275 44.61 6.07 -7.07
N SER A 276 45.58 6.65 -7.78
CA SER A 276 46.87 6.02 -8.02
C SER A 276 47.63 5.80 -6.71
N GLU A 277 48.08 4.57 -6.48
CA GLU A 277 48.65 4.15 -5.19
C GLU A 277 50.10 4.63 -4.98
N ALA A 278 50.46 4.82 -3.71
CA ALA A 278 51.83 4.81 -3.17
C ALA A 278 52.86 5.86 -3.68
N ALA A 279 52.88 7.01 -3.00
CA ALA A 279 54.13 7.73 -2.72
C ALA A 279 54.15 8.22 -1.26
N LYS A 280 55.13 7.75 -0.45
CA LYS A 280 55.32 8.21 0.95
C LYS A 280 56.28 9.42 1.01
N PRO A 281 56.14 10.29 2.02
CA PRO A 281 56.71 11.65 1.98
C PRO A 281 58.19 11.73 2.40
N GLN A 282 58.86 12.79 1.97
CA GLN A 282 60.10 13.30 2.57
C GLN A 282 59.93 14.79 2.94
N LYS A 283 60.72 15.26 3.93
CA LYS A 283 60.55 16.55 4.59
C LYS A 283 61.70 17.53 4.31
N ALA A 284 61.37 18.82 4.37
CA ALA A 284 62.28 19.96 4.50
C ALA A 284 63.14 20.26 3.24
N VAL A 285 63.77 21.44 3.06
CA VAL A 285 64.02 22.55 4.00
C VAL A 285 63.58 23.90 3.38
N THR A 286 63.23 24.86 4.24
CA THR A 286 62.89 26.26 3.91
C THR A 286 64.04 27.05 3.27
N LYS A 287 63.70 27.98 2.36
CA LYS A 287 64.31 29.32 2.37
C LYS A 287 63.42 30.36 1.68
N ALA A 288 63.27 31.52 2.30
CA ALA A 288 62.64 32.69 1.71
C ALA A 288 63.71 33.74 1.38
N VAL A 289 63.61 34.39 0.21
CA VAL A 289 64.26 35.68 -0.10
C VAL A 289 63.35 36.46 -1.05
N GLU A 290 62.93 37.63 -0.59
CA GLU A 290 62.48 38.78 -1.36
C GLU A 290 63.17 40.02 -0.72
N PRO A 291 63.13 41.24 -1.31
CA PRO A 291 62.79 41.59 -2.70
C PRO A 291 63.87 42.50 -3.35
N LYS A 292 63.71 42.86 -4.63
CA LYS A 292 64.14 44.19 -5.12
C LYS A 292 63.46 44.59 -6.44
N ALA A 293 63.22 45.90 -6.61
CA ALA A 293 62.58 46.49 -7.79
C ALA A 293 63.49 47.52 -8.48
N ALA A 294 63.26 47.77 -9.79
CA ALA A 294 63.40 49.07 -10.47
C ALA A 294 63.03 48.98 -11.97
N ALA A 295 62.44 50.04 -12.53
CA ALA A 295 62.22 50.38 -13.96
C ALA A 295 61.48 49.33 -14.86
N ALA A 296 60.40 49.61 -15.59
CA ALA A 296 59.84 50.82 -16.24
C ALA A 296 60.51 51.25 -17.57
N GLU A 297 59.81 50.98 -18.67
CA GLU A 297 59.94 51.65 -19.98
C GLU A 297 58.54 51.67 -20.65
N GLU A 298 58.24 52.72 -21.43
CA GLU A 298 56.88 53.00 -21.94
C GLU A 298 56.60 52.43 -23.34
N LYS A 299 55.32 52.16 -23.66
CA LYS A 299 54.83 52.41 -25.03
C LYS A 299 53.33 52.71 -25.15
N LYS A 300 53.08 53.78 -25.90
CA LYS A 300 51.82 54.47 -26.24
C LYS A 300 50.65 53.56 -26.68
N PRO A 301 49.40 53.85 -26.24
CA PRO A 301 48.17 53.30 -26.83
C PRO A 301 47.61 54.20 -27.97
N GLU A 302 46.94 53.59 -28.96
CA GLU A 302 46.15 54.26 -30.00
C GLU A 302 45.38 53.22 -30.85
N PRO A 303 44.21 53.54 -31.46
CA PRO A 303 43.29 54.64 -31.20
C PRO A 303 41.87 54.16 -30.77
N GLU A 304 41.10 55.04 -30.14
CA GLU A 304 39.64 54.84 -30.02
C GLU A 304 38.94 55.06 -31.37
N MET A 305 37.96 54.23 -31.70
CA MET A 305 37.09 54.47 -32.86
C MET A 305 35.79 55.14 -32.41
N LYS A 306 35.63 56.43 -32.72
CA LYS A 306 34.38 57.15 -32.48
C LYS A 306 33.32 56.72 -33.50
N GLU A 307 32.18 56.26 -33.02
CA GLU A 307 30.93 56.32 -33.78
C GLU A 307 30.05 57.44 -33.21
N GLU A 308 29.48 58.27 -34.10
CA GLU A 308 28.53 59.32 -33.74
C GLU A 308 27.10 58.78 -33.67
N PRO A 309 26.22 59.35 -32.82
CA PRO A 309 24.94 58.73 -32.49
C PRO A 309 23.96 58.71 -33.66
N LYS A 310 23.44 57.51 -33.98
CA LYS A 310 22.21 57.32 -34.78
C LYS A 310 20.98 57.19 -33.87
N PRO A 311 19.76 57.44 -34.40
CA PRO A 311 18.71 58.05 -33.59
C PRO A 311 17.90 57.07 -32.73
N GLU A 312 17.27 57.61 -31.69
CA GLU A 312 16.21 56.96 -30.95
C GLU A 312 15.08 56.49 -31.89
N PRO A 313 14.57 55.25 -31.76
CA PRO A 313 13.36 54.85 -32.46
C PRO A 313 12.17 55.62 -31.90
N LYS A 314 11.47 56.38 -32.76
CA LYS A 314 10.18 56.97 -32.40
C LYS A 314 9.19 55.85 -32.02
N PRO A 315 8.27 56.10 -31.06
CA PRO A 315 7.28 55.11 -30.66
C PRO A 315 6.39 54.73 -31.85
N GLU A 316 6.24 53.42 -32.06
CA GLU A 316 5.29 52.89 -33.05
C GLU A 316 3.84 53.23 -32.65
N PRO A 317 2.95 53.46 -33.63
CA PRO A 317 1.56 53.79 -33.33
C PRO A 317 0.85 52.62 -32.65
N LYS A 318 -0.04 52.93 -31.70
CA LYS A 318 -1.00 51.95 -31.17
C LYS A 318 -1.76 51.30 -32.35
N PRO A 319 -1.96 49.98 -32.37
CA PRO A 319 -2.91 49.37 -33.29
C PRO A 319 -4.31 49.89 -32.96
N GLU A 320 -5.00 50.43 -33.96
CA GLU A 320 -6.42 50.76 -33.86
C GLU A 320 -7.24 49.45 -33.71
N PRO A 321 -8.35 49.46 -32.96
CA PRO A 321 -9.19 48.27 -32.81
C PRO A 321 -9.80 47.90 -34.18
N LYS A 322 -9.46 46.70 -34.68
CA LYS A 322 -10.19 46.10 -35.80
C LYS A 322 -11.67 45.95 -35.43
N PRO A 323 -12.61 46.25 -36.35
CA PRO A 323 -14.02 46.04 -36.09
C PRO A 323 -14.32 44.55 -35.87
N GLU A 324 -15.25 44.28 -34.95
CA GLU A 324 -15.74 42.92 -34.70
C GLU A 324 -16.41 42.34 -35.96
N PRO A 325 -16.04 41.13 -36.40
CA PRO A 325 -16.86 40.41 -37.37
C PRO A 325 -18.19 40.03 -36.70
N LYS A 326 -19.31 40.36 -37.36
CA LYS A 326 -20.63 39.87 -36.91
C LYS A 326 -20.63 38.33 -36.84
N PRO A 327 -21.32 37.71 -35.89
CA PRO A 327 -21.53 36.27 -35.90
C PRO A 327 -22.34 35.88 -37.14
N GLU A 328 -21.77 35.02 -37.99
CA GLU A 328 -22.50 34.35 -39.05
C GLU A 328 -23.44 33.27 -38.45
N PRO A 329 -24.61 33.03 -39.05
CA PRO A 329 -25.55 32.03 -38.53
C PRO A 329 -24.99 30.61 -38.66
N LYS A 330 -25.27 29.77 -37.66
CA LYS A 330 -24.95 28.32 -37.71
C LYS A 330 -25.59 27.68 -38.96
N PRO A 331 -24.85 26.88 -39.74
CA PRO A 331 -25.47 25.95 -40.68
C PRO A 331 -26.18 24.84 -39.92
N GLU A 332 -27.38 24.46 -40.37
CA GLU A 332 -28.12 23.32 -39.84
C GLU A 332 -27.48 21.99 -40.30
N PRO A 333 -27.47 20.94 -39.46
CA PRO A 333 -26.99 19.63 -39.87
C PRO A 333 -27.98 18.99 -40.86
N LYS A 334 -27.52 18.73 -42.09
CA LYS A 334 -28.26 17.90 -43.05
C LYS A 334 -28.31 16.45 -42.58
N PRO A 335 -29.41 15.70 -42.84
CA PRO A 335 -29.49 14.29 -42.51
C PRO A 335 -28.53 13.47 -43.39
N GLU A 336 -27.73 12.60 -42.78
CA GLU A 336 -26.88 11.66 -43.52
C GLU A 336 -27.68 10.51 -44.13
N SER A 337 -27.29 10.11 -45.33
CA SER A 337 -27.99 9.12 -46.14
C SER A 337 -27.53 7.68 -45.85
N LYS A 338 -28.53 6.81 -45.68
CA LYS A 338 -28.45 5.35 -45.54
C LYS A 338 -27.50 4.69 -46.57
N PRO A 339 -26.57 3.80 -46.15
CA PRO A 339 -25.93 2.85 -47.06
C PRO A 339 -26.93 1.77 -47.51
N GLU A 340 -26.87 1.36 -48.79
CA GLU A 340 -27.66 0.25 -49.31
C GLU A 340 -27.03 -1.13 -49.08
N SER A 341 -27.83 -2.19 -49.21
CA SER A 341 -27.52 -3.55 -48.81
C SER A 341 -27.21 -4.49 -49.98
N LYS A 342 -26.34 -5.47 -49.76
CA LYS A 342 -26.45 -6.82 -50.35
C LYS A 342 -25.88 -7.90 -49.39
N PRO A 343 -26.23 -9.18 -49.58
CA PRO A 343 -26.55 -10.03 -48.43
C PRO A 343 -25.71 -11.31 -48.30
N GLU A 344 -25.71 -11.93 -47.12
CA GLU A 344 -25.48 -13.37 -46.99
C GLU A 344 -26.06 -14.00 -45.71
N SER A 345 -26.33 -15.31 -45.79
CA SER A 345 -26.35 -16.32 -44.71
C SER A 345 -27.02 -16.02 -43.36
N LYS A 346 -28.24 -16.55 -43.17
CA LYS A 346 -28.93 -16.69 -41.86
C LYS A 346 -28.73 -18.10 -41.27
N PRO A 347 -28.06 -18.27 -40.13
CA PRO A 347 -28.24 -19.44 -39.25
C PRO A 347 -29.42 -19.20 -38.30
N GLU A 348 -30.26 -20.20 -38.05
CA GLU A 348 -31.36 -20.07 -37.09
C GLU A 348 -30.90 -20.36 -35.66
N SER A 349 -31.01 -19.36 -34.78
CA SER A 349 -30.76 -19.51 -33.35
C SER A 349 -32.08 -19.69 -32.59
N LYS A 350 -32.11 -20.71 -31.75
CA LYS A 350 -33.26 -21.16 -30.95
C LYS A 350 -33.53 -20.18 -29.77
N PRO A 351 -34.79 -19.90 -29.42
CA PRO A 351 -35.09 -19.05 -28.26
C PRO A 351 -34.76 -19.77 -26.94
N GLU A 352 -34.08 -19.06 -26.04
CA GLU A 352 -33.88 -19.48 -24.64
C GLU A 352 -35.07 -19.04 -23.76
N PRO A 353 -35.40 -19.80 -22.69
CA PRO A 353 -36.52 -19.47 -21.80
C PRO A 353 -36.18 -18.34 -20.82
N LYS A 354 -37.20 -17.59 -20.39
CA LYS A 354 -37.09 -16.63 -19.28
C LYS A 354 -36.71 -17.35 -17.97
N PRO A 355 -35.92 -16.72 -17.08
CA PRO A 355 -35.73 -17.23 -15.73
C PRO A 355 -37.02 -17.08 -14.89
N GLU A 356 -37.36 -18.11 -14.14
CA GLU A 356 -38.44 -18.08 -13.14
C GLU A 356 -37.97 -17.42 -11.84
N PRO A 357 -38.86 -16.75 -11.07
CA PRO A 357 -38.51 -16.18 -9.77
C PRO A 357 -38.27 -17.28 -8.72
N LYS A 358 -37.20 -17.14 -7.92
CA LYS A 358 -36.93 -18.03 -6.77
C LYS A 358 -38.04 -17.91 -5.71
N PRO A 359 -38.50 -19.02 -5.11
CA PRO A 359 -39.36 -18.97 -3.93
C PRO A 359 -38.57 -18.60 -2.66
N GLU A 360 -39.24 -17.93 -1.72
CA GLU A 360 -38.70 -17.57 -0.41
C GLU A 360 -38.55 -18.80 0.52
N PRO A 361 -37.56 -18.82 1.42
CA PRO A 361 -37.42 -19.88 2.42
C PRO A 361 -38.46 -19.73 3.55
N LYS A 362 -39.26 -20.78 3.79
CA LYS A 362 -40.13 -20.86 4.98
C LYS A 362 -39.30 -21.08 6.26
N PRO A 363 -39.76 -20.57 7.43
CA PRO A 363 -39.09 -20.77 8.71
C PRO A 363 -39.19 -22.22 9.20
N GLU A 364 -38.17 -22.68 9.94
CA GLU A 364 -38.09 -24.01 10.52
C GLU A 364 -39.00 -24.19 11.76
N PRO A 365 -39.67 -25.34 11.93
CA PRO A 365 -40.37 -25.69 13.16
C PRO A 365 -39.42 -26.31 14.22
N LYS A 366 -39.67 -26.01 15.50
CA LYS A 366 -38.91 -26.56 16.63
C LYS A 366 -39.11 -28.08 16.81
N PRO A 367 -38.12 -28.81 17.34
CA PRO A 367 -38.29 -30.22 17.74
C PRO A 367 -38.92 -30.36 19.15
N GLU A 368 -40.05 -31.06 19.25
CA GLU A 368 -40.57 -31.63 20.50
C GLU A 368 -40.49 -33.18 20.48
N SER A 369 -40.84 -33.85 21.59
CA SER A 369 -40.10 -35.05 22.01
C SER A 369 -40.90 -36.30 22.44
N LYS A 370 -40.49 -37.48 21.92
CA LYS A 370 -40.55 -38.83 22.55
C LYS A 370 -41.97 -39.43 22.80
N PRO A 371 -42.12 -40.70 23.28
CA PRO A 371 -41.18 -41.86 23.33
C PRO A 371 -41.76 -43.23 22.86
N GLU A 372 -40.87 -44.24 22.75
CA GLU A 372 -41.12 -45.71 22.86
C GLU A 372 -41.95 -46.42 21.76
N SER A 373 -41.83 -47.74 21.51
CA SER A 373 -41.42 -48.86 22.39
C SER A 373 -40.44 -49.91 21.77
N LYS A 374 -40.02 -50.88 22.61
CA LYS A 374 -39.04 -52.00 22.44
C LYS A 374 -39.81 -53.37 22.42
N PRO A 375 -39.22 -54.60 22.50
CA PRO A 375 -37.86 -55.15 22.27
C PRO A 375 -37.85 -56.44 21.38
N GLU A 376 -36.81 -57.28 21.19
CA GLU A 376 -35.37 -57.39 21.57
C GLU A 376 -34.60 -57.87 20.27
N SER A 377 -33.63 -58.80 20.09
CA SER A 377 -32.63 -59.64 20.83
C SER A 377 -31.45 -59.99 19.85
N LYS A 378 -30.18 -60.30 20.18
CA LYS A 378 -29.47 -61.06 21.26
C LYS A 378 -29.38 -62.60 21.00
N PRO A 379 -28.28 -63.33 21.34
CA PRO A 379 -26.89 -63.21 20.82
C PRO A 379 -26.12 -64.56 20.61
N GLU A 380 -24.89 -64.52 20.08
CA GLU A 380 -23.69 -65.39 20.36
C GLU A 380 -22.45 -64.62 19.81
N SER A 381 -21.25 -64.45 20.41
CA SER A 381 -20.30 -65.27 21.20
C SER A 381 -19.43 -66.22 20.35
N LYS A 382 -18.09 -66.38 20.50
CA LYS A 382 -17.00 -65.61 21.17
C LYS A 382 -15.63 -66.02 20.48
N PRO A 383 -14.39 -66.06 21.05
CA PRO A 383 -13.15 -65.93 20.24
C PRO A 383 -12.18 -67.13 20.30
N GLU A 384 -11.08 -67.08 19.54
CA GLU A 384 -9.82 -67.78 19.86
C GLU A 384 -8.56 -66.92 19.59
N SER A 385 -7.43 -67.39 20.12
CA SER A 385 -6.06 -66.87 20.00
C SER A 385 -5.14 -68.06 19.70
N LYS A 386 -3.87 -67.97 19.29
CA LYS A 386 -2.72 -67.34 19.99
C LYS A 386 -1.48 -67.35 19.03
N PRO A 387 -0.17 -67.48 19.40
CA PRO A 387 0.89 -66.71 18.70
C PRO A 387 2.04 -67.55 18.11
N GLU A 388 3.05 -66.88 17.56
CA GLU A 388 4.44 -67.34 17.63
C GLU A 388 5.37 -66.19 18.06
N SER A 389 6.64 -66.50 18.34
CA SER A 389 7.57 -65.64 19.08
C SER A 389 9.01 -65.83 18.65
N LYS A 390 9.83 -64.78 18.80
CA LYS A 390 11.26 -64.96 19.10
C LYS A 390 11.77 -63.85 20.01
N ALA A 391 12.69 -64.20 20.92
CA ALA A 391 13.34 -63.29 21.85
C ALA A 391 14.79 -63.74 22.07
N GLU A 392 15.69 -62.76 22.21
CA GLU A 392 17.08 -62.90 22.65
C GLU A 392 17.64 -61.46 22.83
N ALA A 393 18.60 -61.17 23.71
CA ALA A 393 18.80 -61.54 25.11
C ALA A 393 19.79 -60.51 25.70
N LYS A 394 19.66 -60.14 26.98
CA LYS A 394 20.57 -59.21 27.68
C LYS A 394 21.74 -59.99 28.32
N PRO A 395 22.86 -59.32 28.63
CA PRO A 395 23.48 -59.57 29.94
C PRO A 395 23.66 -58.32 30.80
N GLU A 396 23.67 -58.52 32.11
CA GLU A 396 24.09 -57.57 33.16
C GLU A 396 25.53 -57.95 33.62
N MET A 397 26.29 -57.19 34.40
CA MET A 397 26.01 -56.51 35.68
C MET A 397 27.02 -55.39 36.01
N LYS A 398 26.65 -54.58 37.03
CA LYS A 398 27.46 -53.97 38.14
C LYS A 398 28.98 -53.80 37.95
N GLU A 399 29.62 -52.71 38.38
CA GLU A 399 29.62 -52.18 39.77
C GLU A 399 29.87 -50.66 39.91
N GLU A 400 29.77 -50.18 41.15
CA GLU A 400 30.18 -48.87 41.73
C GLU A 400 31.02 -49.20 43.00
N PRO A 401 31.81 -48.30 43.67
CA PRO A 401 31.93 -46.84 43.48
C PRO A 401 33.35 -46.20 43.76
N LYS A 402 33.38 -44.85 43.86
CA LYS A 402 34.25 -43.94 44.67
C LYS A 402 35.60 -43.36 44.17
N LYS A 403 35.67 -42.02 44.33
CA LYS A 403 36.80 -41.10 44.67
C LYS A 403 37.90 -40.83 43.60
N ALA A 404 38.55 -39.65 43.56
CA ALA A 404 38.44 -38.43 44.39
C ALA A 404 39.00 -37.14 43.71
N GLU A 405 38.55 -35.95 44.19
CA GLU A 405 39.26 -34.64 44.35
C GLU A 405 39.89 -33.94 43.11
N ALA A 406 39.91 -32.60 42.94
CA ALA A 406 39.28 -31.41 43.57
C ALA A 406 39.41 -30.18 42.58
N GLU A 407 39.04 -28.90 42.80
CA GLU A 407 38.47 -28.16 43.95
C GLU A 407 37.48 -27.03 43.51
N LYS A 408 37.95 -25.80 43.18
CA LYS A 408 37.13 -24.53 43.15
C LYS A 408 37.91 -23.33 42.52
N PRO A 409 37.55 -22.01 42.61
CA PRO A 409 36.60 -21.30 43.51
C PRO A 409 35.62 -20.20 42.95
N GLN A 410 34.43 -20.11 43.60
CA GLN A 410 33.69 -18.92 44.16
C GLN A 410 33.31 -17.69 43.27
N PRO A 411 32.34 -16.79 43.62
CA PRO A 411 31.84 -16.25 44.93
C PRO A 411 30.67 -17.07 45.56
N LYS A 412 30.20 -16.95 46.81
CA LYS A 412 30.11 -15.95 47.92
C LYS A 412 28.82 -15.08 47.98
N THR A 413 28.29 -14.93 49.20
CA THR A 413 26.92 -14.47 49.54
C THR A 413 26.83 -14.01 51.00
N ASP A 414 26.21 -12.87 51.29
CA ASP A 414 26.00 -12.33 52.65
C ASP A 414 24.82 -11.29 52.59
N ASP A 415 23.81 -11.17 53.48
CA ASP A 415 23.08 -12.10 54.37
C ASP A 415 21.65 -11.51 54.70
N LYS A 416 20.86 -12.16 55.58
CA LYS A 416 19.56 -11.80 56.20
C LYS A 416 19.60 -10.55 57.14
N PRO A 417 18.50 -10.07 57.80
CA PRO A 417 17.10 -10.56 57.98
C PRO A 417 16.04 -9.61 57.33
N LYS A 418 14.73 -9.49 57.66
CA LYS A 418 13.78 -10.02 58.68
C LYS A 418 12.36 -10.23 58.05
N ALA A 419 11.26 -9.97 58.77
CA ALA A 419 9.85 -10.05 58.33
C ALA A 419 8.90 -9.29 59.31
N GLU A 420 7.73 -8.86 58.83
CA GLU A 420 6.48 -8.33 59.48
C GLU A 420 5.86 -7.23 58.57
N GLU A 421 4.56 -6.95 58.49
CA GLU A 421 3.34 -7.76 58.77
C GLU A 421 2.17 -7.22 57.88
N LYS A 422 0.91 -7.65 58.10
CA LYS A 422 -0.27 -7.33 57.26
C LYS A 422 -1.06 -6.13 57.83
N PRO A 423 -1.64 -5.27 56.96
CA PRO A 423 -3.11 -5.29 56.76
C PRO A 423 -3.46 -5.27 55.25
N LYS A 424 -4.52 -5.92 54.75
CA LYS A 424 -5.97 -5.90 55.08
C LYS A 424 -6.68 -4.70 54.42
N SER A 425 -7.68 -5.03 53.60
CA SER A 425 -8.46 -4.13 52.74
C SER A 425 -9.69 -3.53 53.43
N GLU A 426 -10.01 -2.27 53.12
CA GLU A 426 -11.36 -1.77 52.76
C GLU A 426 -11.34 -0.24 52.60
N ASP A 427 -11.58 0.27 51.39
CA ASP A 427 -12.53 1.37 51.16
C ASP A 427 -12.98 1.38 49.69
N LYS A 428 -14.08 2.09 49.38
CA LYS A 428 -14.81 2.03 48.10
C LYS A 428 -15.31 3.42 47.68
N PRO A 429 -14.82 3.97 46.54
CA PRO A 429 -15.52 5.05 45.86
C PRO A 429 -16.91 4.58 45.39
N LYS A 430 -17.93 5.42 45.56
CA LYS A 430 -19.26 5.18 45.01
C LYS A 430 -19.32 5.53 43.52
N ALA A 431 -20.42 5.12 42.87
CA ALA A 431 -20.92 5.79 41.69
C ALA A 431 -21.60 7.13 42.08
N ASP A 432 -22.33 7.74 41.15
CA ASP A 432 -22.70 9.17 41.10
C ASP A 432 -21.46 9.98 40.59
N ASP A 433 -21.47 10.59 39.41
CA ASP A 433 -22.57 11.33 38.76
C ASP A 433 -22.97 10.82 37.35
N LYS A 434 -24.09 11.33 36.82
CA LYS A 434 -24.76 10.96 35.56
C LYS A 434 -25.01 12.23 34.72
N PRO A 435 -24.36 12.42 33.55
CA PRO A 435 -24.80 13.45 32.62
C PRO A 435 -26.21 13.12 32.11
N GLU A 436 -27.17 14.00 32.38
CA GLU A 436 -28.56 13.82 31.94
C GLU A 436 -28.70 14.11 30.44
N ALA A 437 -29.44 13.25 29.74
CA ALA A 437 -29.78 13.45 28.34
C ALA A 437 -31.17 14.09 28.24
N ASP A 438 -31.22 15.42 28.27
CA ASP A 438 -32.43 16.20 27.97
C ASP A 438 -32.05 17.54 27.30
N ASP A 439 -31.88 17.51 25.98
CA ASP A 439 -32.68 18.40 25.13
C ASP A 439 -33.06 17.65 23.86
N LYS A 440 -34.25 17.93 23.34
CA LYS A 440 -34.95 17.16 22.31
C LYS A 440 -35.42 18.14 21.24
N PRO A 441 -34.78 18.22 20.06
CA PRO A 441 -35.35 18.95 18.94
C PRO A 441 -36.75 18.39 18.66
N LYS A 442 -37.71 19.30 18.74
CA LYS A 442 -39.14 19.01 18.67
C LYS A 442 -39.49 18.45 17.30
N ALA A 443 -40.39 17.47 17.24
CA ALA A 443 -40.92 17.01 15.96
C ALA A 443 -41.75 18.14 15.33
N GLU A 444 -41.30 18.62 14.17
CA GLU A 444 -42.14 19.39 13.24
C GLU A 444 -42.88 18.44 12.28
N GLU A 445 -43.87 18.98 11.57
CA GLU A 445 -45.01 18.20 11.12
C GLU A 445 -44.76 17.31 9.90
N LYS A 446 -45.36 16.12 9.95
CA LYS A 446 -45.71 15.31 8.79
C LYS A 446 -46.68 16.12 7.91
N PRO A 447 -46.36 16.45 6.65
CA PRO A 447 -47.37 16.91 5.70
C PRO A 447 -48.38 15.79 5.47
N GLU A 448 -49.66 16.05 5.71
CA GLU A 448 -50.72 15.12 5.33
C GLU A 448 -51.01 15.19 3.82
N ALA A 449 -51.55 14.12 3.26
CA ALA A 449 -51.78 13.98 1.84
C ALA A 449 -53.26 14.23 1.48
N GLU A 450 -53.61 15.50 1.30
CA GLU A 450 -54.76 15.98 0.51
C GLU A 450 -54.20 17.06 -0.45
N ASP A 451 -54.66 17.23 -1.69
CA ASP A 451 -55.93 16.83 -2.30
C ASP A 451 -55.72 16.25 -3.72
N LYS A 452 -56.74 15.60 -4.29
CA LYS A 452 -56.77 14.93 -5.60
C LYS A 452 -57.79 15.61 -6.52
N PRO A 453 -57.37 16.50 -7.43
CA PRO A 453 -58.21 16.93 -8.55
C PRO A 453 -58.65 15.74 -9.40
N GLU A 454 -59.90 15.74 -9.86
CA GLU A 454 -60.44 14.67 -10.71
C GLU A 454 -60.02 14.84 -12.17
N ALA A 455 -60.13 13.76 -12.95
CA ALA A 455 -59.87 13.78 -14.38
C ALA A 455 -61.12 14.17 -15.17
N SER A 456 -60.98 15.04 -16.17
CA SER A 456 -62.00 15.30 -17.18
C SER A 456 -61.37 15.65 -18.53
N ASP A 457 -62.02 15.15 -19.58
CA ASP A 457 -61.87 15.45 -21.01
C ASP A 457 -60.65 14.95 -21.79
N GLU A 458 -60.97 14.26 -22.88
CA GLU A 458 -60.09 13.80 -23.96
C GLU A 458 -59.87 14.92 -25.00
N PRO A 459 -58.77 14.88 -25.77
CA PRO A 459 -58.75 15.36 -27.14
C PRO A 459 -59.00 14.20 -28.13
N SER A 460 -60.20 14.13 -28.69
CA SER A 460 -60.49 13.31 -29.88
C SER A 460 -59.87 13.92 -31.15
N PRO A 461 -59.69 13.16 -32.26
CA PRO A 461 -58.79 13.54 -33.35
C PRO A 461 -59.39 14.57 -34.33
N GLU A 462 -58.52 15.44 -34.87
CA GLU A 462 -58.86 16.31 -36.01
C GLU A 462 -58.81 15.57 -37.37
N PRO A 463 -59.56 16.03 -38.40
CA PRO A 463 -59.97 15.19 -39.52
C PRO A 463 -59.15 15.34 -40.82
N SER A 464 -59.30 14.38 -41.72
CA SER A 464 -58.69 14.38 -43.06
C SER A 464 -59.57 15.03 -44.14
N VAL A 465 -59.08 16.12 -44.76
CA VAL A 465 -59.48 16.65 -46.09
C VAL A 465 -58.23 17.34 -46.66
N GLY A 466 -57.86 17.26 -47.95
CA GLY A 466 -58.35 16.50 -49.09
C GLY A 466 -57.55 16.90 -50.35
N GLU A 467 -57.47 16.05 -51.38
CA GLU A 467 -56.68 16.34 -52.60
C GLU A 467 -57.25 17.50 -53.45
N PRO A 468 -56.38 18.33 -54.04
CA PRO A 468 -56.62 18.95 -55.35
C PRO A 468 -55.93 18.15 -56.47
N LYS A 469 -56.64 17.90 -57.57
CA LYS A 469 -56.08 17.33 -58.81
C LYS A 469 -55.75 18.43 -59.82
N GLU A 470 -54.53 18.42 -60.34
CA GLU A 470 -54.05 18.91 -61.65
C GLU A 470 -52.54 18.60 -61.68
N GLY A 471 -51.87 18.27 -62.79
CA GLY A 471 -52.29 18.02 -64.17
C GLY A 471 -51.07 17.58 -65.00
N ASP A 472 -51.30 16.87 -66.11
CA ASP A 472 -50.33 16.30 -67.05
C ASP A 472 -49.14 17.19 -67.48
N GLU A 473 -47.93 16.59 -67.56
CA GLU A 473 -47.19 16.30 -68.82
C GLU A 473 -46.12 15.21 -68.61
#